data_AF-A0A1J3FYR5-F1
#
_entry.id   AF-A0A1J3FYR5-F1
#
_cell.length_a   1.000
_cell.length_b   1.000
_cell.length_c   1.000
_cell.angle_alpha   90.00
_cell.angle_beta   90.00
_cell.angle_gamma   90.00
#
_symmetry.space_group_name_H-M   'P 1'
#
loop_
_entity.id
_entity.type
_entity.pdbx_description
1 polymer ?
#
loop_
_entity_poly.entity_id
_entity_poly.type
_entity_poly.pdbx_seq_one_letter_code
_entity_poly.pdbx_strand_id
1 'polypeptide(L)'
;MDPNHNLLFVSFLVLCLAVNGVTGYATVTGTVFCDQCKDGERSLFDFPVSGIKVTVTCADGNGEVYMSREETTNWLGGYVMRFDGTPDLSNCYAQVSDNGAQQQGSSSSCSIASGPAQRLKLVFSFFGIEMFAADALLAQPAQPMSSCPKPPPAPVMPPPQVPVMPPPQVPVMPPPKVPVMPPPQAMPPPHYKLPPLPPIPQVPVMPPPQDPEMSPPPAASPPQFKLPSLPPIPPNPFVEPSACSHQLWIRPEYRCYWRVIGPDTKVAVAFGLIAGRKYGTDMTVREALDGRGEAYKTLLREATTALLNSYNSLGFTYNSIEVITHTNLALLGDSQHDVLMTAIRFIKANSGTCRFTVCR
;
A
#
# COMPACT_ATOMS: atom_id res chain seq x y z
N MET A 1 27.52 34.43 -42.54
CA MET A 1 26.56 33.32 -42.35
C MET A 1 25.34 33.66 -43.19
N ASP A 2 25.09 32.88 -44.24
CA ASP A 2 24.05 33.18 -45.22
C ASP A 2 22.63 32.97 -44.64
N PRO A 3 21.69 33.88 -44.89
CA PRO A 3 20.32 33.79 -44.36
C PRO A 3 19.59 32.51 -44.82
N ASN A 4 19.94 31.97 -45.99
CA ASN A 4 19.41 30.70 -46.49
C ASN A 4 19.88 29.48 -45.68
N HIS A 5 21.05 29.55 -45.03
CA HIS A 5 21.57 28.46 -44.22
C HIS A 5 20.81 28.35 -42.88
N ASN A 6 20.46 29.49 -42.29
CA ASN A 6 19.62 29.54 -41.09
C ASN A 6 18.19 29.06 -41.38
N LEU A 7 17.62 29.41 -42.54
CA LEU A 7 16.28 28.97 -42.92
C LEU A 7 16.23 27.45 -43.11
N LEU A 8 17.19 26.88 -43.83
CA LEU A 8 17.29 25.42 -44.04
C LEU A 8 17.52 24.66 -42.73
N PHE A 9 18.32 25.20 -41.82
CA PHE A 9 18.58 24.58 -40.52
C PHE A 9 17.33 24.57 -39.63
N VAL A 10 16.57 25.66 -39.62
CA VAL A 10 15.29 25.75 -38.90
C VAL A 10 14.24 24.83 -39.53
N SER A 11 14.13 24.80 -40.87
CA SER A 11 13.23 23.88 -41.57
C SER A 11 13.59 22.41 -41.31
N PHE A 12 14.88 22.07 -41.27
CA PHE A 12 15.34 20.72 -40.96
C PHE A 12 15.07 20.34 -39.51
N LEU A 13 15.24 21.25 -38.55
CA LEU A 13 14.86 21.03 -37.14
C LEU A 13 13.35 20.81 -36.98
N VAL A 14 12.52 21.61 -37.65
CA VAL A 14 11.04 21.44 -37.64
C VAL A 14 10.65 20.11 -38.28
N LEU A 15 11.30 19.71 -39.38
CA LEU A 15 11.05 18.42 -40.02
C LEU A 15 11.48 17.26 -39.12
N CYS A 16 12.65 17.31 -38.49
CA CYS A 16 13.15 16.29 -37.55
C CYS A 16 12.27 16.14 -36.32
N LEU A 17 11.68 17.23 -35.81
CA LEU A 17 10.68 17.19 -34.74
C LEU A 17 9.35 16.58 -35.20
N ALA A 18 9.01 16.68 -36.49
CA ALA A 18 7.80 16.09 -37.06
C ALA A 18 7.93 14.60 -37.38
N VAL A 19 9.14 14.09 -37.69
CA VAL A 19 9.35 12.64 -38.00
C VAL A 19 9.50 11.78 -36.74
N ASN A 20 10.00 12.36 -35.64
CA ASN A 20 10.00 11.72 -34.33
C ASN A 20 8.74 12.15 -33.57
N GLY A 21 7.58 11.65 -34.00
CA GLY A 21 6.33 11.90 -33.29
C GLY A 21 6.53 11.62 -31.80
N VAL A 22 6.37 12.66 -30.96
CA VAL A 22 6.33 12.49 -29.51
C VAL A 22 5.15 11.58 -29.25
N THR A 23 5.41 10.30 -29.00
CA THR A 23 4.37 9.34 -28.63
C THR A 23 3.90 9.72 -27.24
N GLY A 24 2.75 10.39 -27.21
CA GLY A 24 2.04 10.69 -25.99
C GLY A 24 1.76 9.43 -25.18
N TYR A 25 1.54 9.59 -23.89
CA TYR A 25 1.16 8.49 -23.01
C TYR A 25 0.24 8.98 -21.89
N ALA A 26 -0.73 8.18 -21.52
CA ALA A 26 -1.55 8.41 -20.34
C ALA A 26 -1.03 7.56 -19.16
N THR A 27 -1.10 8.10 -17.95
CA THR A 27 -0.79 7.37 -16.72
C THR A 27 -1.98 7.41 -15.78
N VAL A 28 -2.23 6.29 -15.11
CA VAL A 28 -3.25 6.18 -14.06
C VAL A 28 -2.56 5.81 -12.77
N THR A 29 -2.79 6.57 -11.71
CA THR A 29 -2.21 6.29 -10.40
C THR A 29 -3.26 6.31 -9.30
N GLY A 30 -3.02 5.55 -8.24
CA GLY A 30 -3.88 5.52 -7.06
C GLY A 30 -3.24 4.73 -5.94
N THR A 31 -3.96 4.55 -4.85
CA THR A 31 -3.51 3.78 -3.68
C THR A 31 -4.63 2.89 -3.17
N VAL A 32 -4.28 1.67 -2.75
CA VAL A 32 -5.20 0.71 -2.11
C VAL A 32 -4.93 0.70 -0.61
N PHE A 33 -5.99 0.84 0.19
CA PHE A 33 -5.95 0.79 1.65
C PHE A 33 -6.66 -0.46 2.20
N CYS A 34 -6.19 -0.95 3.34
CA CYS A 34 -6.81 -2.01 4.11
C CYS A 34 -7.88 -1.42 5.03
N ASP A 35 -9.15 -1.58 4.67
CA ASP A 35 -10.28 -1.36 5.57
C ASP A 35 -10.36 -2.55 6.54
N GLN A 36 -9.68 -2.38 7.68
CA GLN A 36 -9.57 -3.42 8.71
C GLN A 36 -10.87 -3.66 9.47
N CYS A 37 -11.81 -2.70 9.41
CA CYS A 37 -13.05 -2.72 10.15
C CYS A 37 -14.27 -3.06 9.31
N LYS A 38 -14.07 -3.21 7.99
CA LYS A 38 -15.13 -3.50 7.02
C LYS A 38 -16.25 -2.45 7.09
N ASP A 39 -15.89 -1.20 7.37
CA ASP A 39 -16.82 -0.08 7.47
C ASP A 39 -17.03 0.63 6.12
N GLY A 40 -16.25 0.28 5.10
CA GLY A 40 -16.38 0.79 3.74
C GLY A 40 -15.81 2.19 3.55
N GLU A 41 -15.12 2.75 4.54
CA GLU A 41 -14.58 4.09 4.53
C GLU A 41 -13.08 4.07 4.86
N ARG A 42 -12.34 5.08 4.40
CA ARG A 42 -10.93 5.22 4.77
C ARG A 42 -10.83 5.75 6.20
N SER A 43 -10.45 4.89 7.13
CA SER A 43 -10.26 5.23 8.54
C SER A 43 -8.81 5.62 8.88
N LEU A 44 -8.60 6.21 10.07
CA LEU A 44 -7.25 6.48 10.61
C LEU A 44 -6.43 5.20 10.85
N PHE A 45 -7.10 4.04 10.94
CA PHE A 45 -6.45 2.77 11.18
C PHE A 45 -6.10 2.04 9.87
N ASP A 46 -6.57 2.55 8.73
CA ASP A 46 -6.34 1.91 7.45
C ASP A 46 -4.94 2.20 6.93
N PHE A 47 -4.29 1.17 6.44
CA PHE A 47 -2.91 1.25 5.95
C PHE A 47 -2.84 0.84 4.49
N PRO A 48 -1.91 1.40 3.71
CA PRO A 48 -1.73 1.02 2.32
C PRO A 48 -1.31 -0.46 2.19
N VAL A 49 -1.86 -1.18 1.21
CA VAL A 49 -1.64 -2.63 1.04
C VAL A 49 -0.87 -2.94 -0.23
N SER A 50 0.22 -3.69 -0.07
CA SER A 50 1.05 -4.20 -1.16
C SER A 50 0.52 -5.50 -1.75
N GLY A 51 0.84 -5.77 -3.01
CA GLY A 51 0.52 -7.06 -3.65
C GLY A 51 -0.94 -7.22 -4.09
N ILE A 52 -1.74 -6.16 -4.03
CA ILE A 52 -3.13 -6.15 -4.50
C ILE A 52 -3.18 -5.86 -5.99
N LYS A 53 -3.93 -6.69 -6.71
CA LYS A 53 -4.19 -6.46 -8.12
C LYS A 53 -5.28 -5.41 -8.27
N VAL A 54 -4.97 -4.37 -9.02
CA VAL A 54 -5.88 -3.30 -9.37
C VAL A 54 -6.12 -3.37 -10.86
N THR A 55 -7.37 -3.24 -11.26
CA THR A 55 -7.78 -3.25 -12.67
C THR A 55 -8.40 -1.91 -13.00
N VAL A 56 -7.91 -1.28 -14.06
CA VAL A 56 -8.55 -0.13 -14.70
C VAL A 56 -9.34 -0.64 -15.89
N THR A 57 -10.63 -0.36 -15.92
CA THR A 57 -11.56 -0.80 -16.96
C THR A 57 -12.27 0.40 -17.55
N CYS A 58 -12.38 0.42 -18.87
CA CYS A 58 -13.07 1.45 -19.64
C CYS A 58 -14.21 0.81 -20.40
N ALA A 59 -15.40 1.34 -20.20
CA ALA A 59 -16.61 0.89 -20.87
C ALA A 59 -17.16 2.00 -21.78
N ASP A 60 -17.83 1.59 -22.85
CA ASP A 60 -18.57 2.52 -23.71
C ASP A 60 -19.89 2.97 -23.04
N GLY A 61 -20.67 3.80 -23.73
CA GLY A 61 -21.97 4.26 -23.23
C GLY A 61 -23.02 3.17 -23.02
N ASN A 62 -22.79 1.96 -23.56
CA ASN A 62 -23.66 0.79 -23.42
C ASN A 62 -23.17 -0.18 -22.34
N GLY A 63 -22.01 0.10 -21.72
CA GLY A 63 -21.38 -0.76 -20.73
C GLY A 63 -20.49 -1.86 -21.32
N GLU A 64 -20.24 -1.86 -22.64
CA GLU A 64 -19.29 -2.80 -23.25
C GLU A 64 -17.85 -2.36 -22.98
N VAL A 65 -17.06 -3.29 -22.43
CA VAL A 65 -15.65 -3.04 -22.08
C VAL A 65 -14.79 -3.08 -23.33
N TYR A 66 -14.17 -1.96 -23.69
CA TYR A 66 -13.26 -1.87 -24.84
C TYR A 66 -11.78 -1.83 -24.43
N MET A 67 -11.48 -1.51 -23.17
CA MET A 67 -10.12 -1.48 -22.64
C MET A 67 -10.10 -1.93 -21.18
N SER A 68 -9.14 -2.78 -20.84
CA SER A 68 -8.88 -3.18 -19.45
C SER A 68 -7.39 -3.44 -19.24
N ARG A 69 -6.86 -3.01 -18.09
CA ARG A 69 -5.48 -3.27 -17.70
C ARG A 69 -5.38 -3.56 -16.21
N GLU A 70 -4.59 -4.56 -15.86
CA GLU A 70 -4.32 -4.96 -14.48
C GLU A 70 -2.87 -4.64 -14.11
N GLU A 71 -2.64 -4.17 -12.88
CA GLU A 71 -1.34 -3.88 -12.30
C GLU A 71 -1.37 -4.23 -10.81
N THR A 72 -0.21 -4.56 -10.23
CA THR A 72 -0.13 -4.88 -8.80
C THR A 72 0.37 -3.68 -8.00
N THR A 73 -0.26 -3.40 -6.86
CA THR A 73 0.19 -2.34 -5.95
C THR A 73 1.60 -2.62 -5.46
N ASN A 74 2.43 -1.59 -5.47
CA ASN A 74 3.75 -1.59 -4.86
C ASN A 74 3.65 -1.64 -3.32
N TRP A 75 4.81 -1.63 -2.66
CA TRP A 75 4.91 -1.75 -1.21
C TRP A 75 4.26 -0.59 -0.41
N LEU A 76 4.05 0.58 -1.04
CA LEU A 76 3.29 1.73 -0.49
C LEU A 76 1.79 1.63 -0.76
N GLY A 77 1.31 0.48 -1.25
CA GLY A 77 -0.06 0.31 -1.73
C GLY A 77 -0.40 1.14 -2.96
N GLY A 78 0.58 1.81 -3.56
CA GLY A 78 0.40 2.62 -4.74
C GLY A 78 0.48 1.78 -6.00
N TYR A 79 -0.27 2.14 -7.03
CA TYR A 79 -0.13 1.57 -8.37
C TYR A 79 0.04 2.69 -9.39
N VAL A 80 0.74 2.37 -10.48
CA VAL A 80 0.90 3.26 -11.63
C VAL A 80 0.77 2.41 -12.89
N MET A 81 -0.22 2.73 -13.72
CA MET A 81 -0.42 2.11 -15.02
C MET A 81 -0.07 3.12 -16.11
N ARG A 82 0.66 2.69 -17.13
CA ARG A 82 0.94 3.45 -18.35
C ARG A 82 0.13 2.95 -19.55
N PHE A 83 -0.57 3.84 -20.24
CA PHE A 83 -1.24 3.57 -21.50
C PHE A 83 -0.50 4.30 -22.61
N ASP A 84 -0.17 3.60 -23.68
CA ASP A 84 0.51 4.20 -24.83
C ASP A 84 -0.49 5.01 -25.67
N GLY A 85 -0.06 6.16 -26.16
CA GLY A 85 -0.92 7.16 -26.79
C GLY A 85 -1.66 8.03 -25.76
N THR A 86 -2.59 8.84 -26.25
CA THR A 86 -3.49 9.66 -25.42
C THR A 86 -4.92 9.11 -25.50
N PRO A 87 -5.18 7.88 -24.99
CA PRO A 87 -6.53 7.33 -24.99
C PRO A 87 -7.45 8.17 -24.11
N ASP A 88 -8.71 8.32 -24.51
CA ASP A 88 -9.72 8.97 -23.66
C ASP A 88 -10.05 8.05 -22.47
N LEU A 89 -9.55 8.42 -21.28
CA LEU A 89 -9.78 7.67 -20.05
C LEU A 89 -10.98 8.19 -19.22
N SER A 90 -11.81 9.08 -19.78
CA SER A 90 -12.89 9.75 -19.04
C SER A 90 -13.99 8.80 -18.56
N ASN A 91 -14.21 7.70 -19.29
CA ASN A 91 -15.21 6.66 -18.97
C ASN A 91 -14.58 5.43 -18.30
N CYS A 92 -13.38 5.59 -17.73
CA CYS A 92 -12.69 4.52 -17.05
C CYS A 92 -12.85 4.62 -15.53
N TYR A 93 -12.78 3.46 -14.89
CA TYR A 93 -12.75 3.33 -13.45
C TYR A 93 -11.67 2.35 -13.01
N ALA A 94 -11.11 2.58 -11.82
CA ALA A 94 -10.19 1.68 -11.16
C ALA A 94 -10.94 0.88 -10.07
N GLN A 95 -10.63 -0.40 -9.95
CA GLN A 95 -11.18 -1.26 -8.91
C GLN A 95 -10.17 -2.32 -8.49
N VAL A 96 -10.32 -2.85 -7.28
CA VAL A 96 -9.53 -4.01 -6.83
C VAL A 96 -10.03 -5.27 -7.54
N SER A 97 -9.11 -6.04 -8.10
CA SER A 97 -9.37 -7.29 -8.81
C SER A 97 -9.50 -8.41 -7.78
N ASP A 98 -10.67 -9.04 -7.68
CA ASP A 98 -10.91 -10.18 -6.81
C ASP A 98 -10.17 -11.41 -7.36
N ASN A 99 -8.92 -11.58 -6.94
CA ASN A 99 -8.20 -12.83 -7.10
C ASN A 99 -8.13 -13.48 -5.73
N GLY A 100 -8.96 -14.51 -5.51
CA GLY A 100 -9.04 -15.30 -4.29
C GLY A 100 -7.78 -16.10 -3.93
N ALA A 101 -6.59 -15.53 -4.11
CA ALA A 101 -5.33 -16.09 -3.69
C ALA A 101 -5.17 -15.88 -2.18
N GLN A 102 -5.63 -16.88 -1.43
CA GLN A 102 -5.16 -17.16 -0.08
C GLN A 102 -3.62 -17.19 -0.09
N GLN A 103 -2.97 -16.12 0.33
CA GLN A 103 -1.67 -16.26 0.98
C GLN A 103 -1.93 -16.87 2.35
N GLN A 104 -1.91 -18.19 2.38
CA GLN A 104 -2.00 -19.04 3.56
C GLN A 104 -0.89 -18.63 4.54
N GLY A 105 -1.22 -17.94 5.64
CA GLY A 105 -0.23 -17.70 6.68
C GLY A 105 -0.51 -16.62 7.72
N SER A 106 -1.50 -15.76 7.57
CA SER A 106 -1.85 -14.82 8.64
C SER A 106 -3.30 -14.38 8.53
N SER A 107 -4.03 -14.40 9.64
CA SER A 107 -5.43 -13.93 9.77
C SER A 107 -5.62 -12.43 9.53
N SER A 108 -4.67 -11.75 8.87
CA SER A 108 -4.54 -10.31 8.74
C SER A 108 -4.25 -9.79 7.32
N SER A 109 -4.30 -10.64 6.29
CA SER A 109 -4.07 -10.18 4.91
C SER A 109 -5.34 -9.57 4.31
N CYS A 110 -5.37 -8.24 4.17
CA CYS A 110 -6.36 -7.52 3.38
C CYS A 110 -6.18 -7.86 1.90
N SER A 111 -6.93 -8.83 1.37
CA SER A 111 -6.80 -9.28 -0.02
C SER A 111 -8.13 -9.37 -0.79
N ILE A 112 -9.24 -9.05 -0.13
CA ILE A 112 -10.58 -9.11 -0.72
C ILE A 112 -10.96 -7.72 -1.22
N ALA A 113 -11.50 -7.60 -2.43
CA ALA A 113 -11.99 -6.33 -2.93
C ALA A 113 -13.07 -5.76 -1.98
N SER A 114 -12.98 -4.46 -1.70
CA SER A 114 -13.96 -3.73 -0.89
C SER A 114 -14.25 -2.37 -1.50
N GLY A 115 -15.47 -1.88 -1.28
CA GLY A 115 -15.88 -0.57 -1.76
C GLY A 115 -16.17 -0.48 -3.27
N PRO A 116 -16.62 0.70 -3.73
CA PRO A 116 -17.02 0.91 -5.11
C PRO A 116 -15.82 1.14 -6.02
N ALA A 117 -16.01 0.84 -7.31
CA ALA A 117 -15.11 1.25 -8.37
C ALA A 117 -14.98 2.79 -8.40
N GLN A 118 -13.75 3.28 -8.52
CA GLN A 118 -13.43 4.71 -8.46
C GLN A 118 -13.20 5.26 -9.87
N ARG A 119 -13.90 6.34 -10.21
CA ARG A 119 -13.70 7.03 -11.48
C ARG A 119 -12.32 7.70 -11.53
N LEU A 120 -11.74 7.72 -12.72
CA LEU A 120 -10.47 8.39 -12.95
C LEU A 120 -10.66 9.91 -13.09
N LYS A 121 -9.85 10.68 -12.36
CA LYS A 121 -9.84 12.15 -12.43
C LYS A 121 -8.58 12.60 -13.14
N LEU A 122 -8.71 13.35 -14.23
CA LEU A 122 -7.57 13.97 -14.90
C LEU A 122 -6.92 14.98 -13.94
N VAL A 123 -5.65 14.76 -13.60
CA VAL A 123 -4.86 15.66 -12.73
C VAL A 123 -3.86 16.50 -13.51
N PHE A 124 -3.46 16.05 -14.70
CA PHE A 124 -2.51 16.75 -15.55
C PHE A 124 -2.69 16.36 -17.02
N SER A 125 -2.67 17.33 -17.93
CA SER A 125 -2.63 17.12 -19.38
C SER A 125 -1.75 18.18 -20.02
N PHE A 126 -0.62 17.76 -20.61
CA PHE A 126 0.31 18.67 -21.29
C PHE A 126 1.22 17.91 -22.26
N PHE A 127 1.48 18.49 -23.44
CA PHE A 127 2.37 17.91 -24.47
C PHE A 127 2.10 16.43 -24.81
N GLY A 128 0.82 16.02 -24.88
CA GLY A 128 0.45 14.63 -25.17
C GLY A 128 0.71 13.65 -24.03
N ILE A 129 1.04 14.14 -22.83
CA ILE A 129 1.14 13.33 -21.63
C ILE A 129 -0.06 13.65 -20.73
N GLU A 130 -0.77 12.62 -20.33
CA GLU A 130 -1.91 12.75 -19.42
C GLU A 130 -1.68 11.92 -18.15
N MET A 131 -2.10 12.46 -17.02
CA MET A 131 -2.08 11.76 -15.74
C MET A 131 -3.46 11.82 -15.13
N PHE A 132 -3.96 10.66 -14.74
CA PHE A 132 -5.20 10.44 -14.07
C PHE A 132 -4.94 9.87 -12.68
N ALA A 133 -5.70 10.32 -11.70
CA ALA A 133 -5.69 9.79 -10.35
C ALA A 133 -7.05 9.14 -10.04
N ALA A 134 -7.03 7.96 -9.43
CA ALA A 134 -8.21 7.41 -8.78
C ALA A 134 -8.24 7.81 -7.31
N ASP A 135 -9.43 7.96 -6.74
CA ASP A 135 -9.60 8.03 -5.30
C ASP A 135 -9.13 6.71 -4.63
N ALA A 136 -8.94 6.74 -3.31
CA ALA A 136 -8.47 5.59 -2.56
C ALA A 136 -9.37 4.35 -2.79
N LEU A 137 -8.76 3.25 -3.20
CA LEU A 137 -9.43 1.95 -3.31
C LEU A 137 -9.34 1.22 -1.98
N LEU A 138 -10.33 0.38 -1.69
CA LEU A 138 -10.37 -0.38 -0.44
C LEU A 138 -10.20 -1.88 -0.70
N ALA A 139 -9.42 -2.52 0.16
CA ALA A 139 -9.36 -3.96 0.31
C ALA A 139 -9.70 -4.28 1.76
N GLN A 140 -10.30 -5.44 2.02
CA GLN A 140 -10.74 -5.83 3.36
C GLN A 140 -10.21 -7.21 3.75
N PRO A 141 -10.07 -7.49 5.05
CA PRO A 141 -9.74 -8.81 5.54
C PRO A 141 -10.97 -9.72 5.54
N ALA A 142 -10.75 -11.03 5.65
CA ALA A 142 -11.84 -12.00 5.77
C ALA A 142 -12.71 -11.73 7.01
N GLN A 143 -12.06 -11.42 8.15
CA GLN A 143 -12.73 -11.03 9.39
C GLN A 143 -12.23 -9.66 9.85
N PRO A 144 -13.12 -8.79 10.36
CA PRO A 144 -12.72 -7.50 10.93
C PRO A 144 -11.85 -7.69 12.16
N MET A 145 -10.97 -6.74 12.43
CA MET A 145 -10.11 -6.78 13.61
C MET A 145 -10.92 -6.68 14.91
N SER A 146 -10.48 -7.36 15.96
CA SER A 146 -11.16 -7.40 17.27
C SER A 146 -11.25 -6.05 17.98
N SER A 147 -10.39 -5.10 17.59
CA SER A 147 -10.35 -3.72 18.11
C SER A 147 -11.29 -2.75 17.39
N CYS A 148 -12.03 -3.20 16.37
CA CYS A 148 -12.95 -2.34 15.66
C CYS A 148 -14.13 -1.92 16.56
N PRO A 149 -14.62 -0.67 16.45
CA PRO A 149 -15.80 -0.22 17.17
C PRO A 149 -16.96 -1.19 16.90
N LYS A 150 -17.56 -1.71 17.96
CA LYS A 150 -18.78 -2.51 17.79
C LYS A 150 -19.87 -1.60 17.21
N PRO A 151 -20.63 -2.07 16.22
CA PRO A 151 -21.80 -1.33 15.77
C PRO A 151 -22.68 -1.00 16.97
N PRO A 152 -23.27 0.21 17.03
CA PRO A 152 -24.26 0.51 18.04
C PRO A 152 -25.36 -0.57 17.99
N PRO A 153 -25.84 -1.06 19.15
CA PRO A 153 -26.93 -2.02 19.16
C PRO A 153 -28.07 -1.44 18.32
N ALA A 154 -28.57 -2.25 17.38
CA ALA A 154 -29.69 -1.85 16.54
C ALA A 154 -30.79 -1.28 17.45
N PRO A 155 -31.41 -0.14 17.10
CA PRO A 155 -32.48 0.42 17.90
C PRO A 155 -33.52 -0.68 18.10
N VAL A 156 -33.69 -1.10 19.35
CA VAL A 156 -34.75 -2.01 19.74
C VAL A 156 -36.03 -1.22 19.49
N MET A 157 -36.62 -1.42 18.31
CA MET A 157 -37.98 -0.95 18.06
C MET A 157 -38.84 -1.56 19.17
N PRO A 158 -39.55 -0.75 19.97
CA PRO A 158 -40.57 -1.28 20.86
C PRO A 158 -41.51 -2.13 20.02
N PRO A 159 -41.89 -3.33 20.48
CA PRO A 159 -42.89 -4.12 19.78
C PRO A 159 -44.13 -3.23 19.56
N PRO A 160 -44.79 -3.31 18.38
CA PRO A 160 -45.99 -2.53 18.12
C PRO A 160 -46.96 -2.73 19.28
N GLN A 161 -47.35 -1.63 19.94
CA GLN A 161 -48.41 -1.69 20.93
C GLN A 161 -49.70 -2.04 20.20
N VAL A 162 -50.03 -3.33 20.20
CA VAL A 162 -51.33 -3.82 19.76
C VAL A 162 -52.37 -3.22 20.72
N PRO A 163 -53.42 -2.54 20.23
CA PRO A 163 -54.48 -2.04 21.10
C PRO A 163 -55.10 -3.21 21.87
N VAL A 164 -54.99 -3.16 23.20
CA VAL A 164 -55.63 -4.12 24.10
C VAL A 164 -57.13 -3.87 24.05
N MET A 165 -57.86 -4.70 23.30
CA MET A 165 -59.31 -4.79 23.41
C MET A 165 -59.69 -5.41 24.77
N PRO A 166 -60.79 -4.99 25.41
CA PRO A 166 -61.26 -5.61 26.65
C PRO A 166 -61.67 -7.07 26.39
N PRO A 167 -61.36 -8.00 27.31
CA PRO A 167 -61.67 -9.41 27.10
C PRO A 167 -63.18 -9.69 27.23
N PRO A 168 -63.77 -10.53 26.37
CA PRO A 168 -65.09 -11.10 26.63
C PRO A 168 -65.03 -12.03 27.83
N GLN A 169 -66.01 -11.92 28.73
CA GLN A 169 -66.19 -12.85 29.84
C GLN A 169 -66.55 -14.24 29.29
N VAL A 170 -65.64 -15.21 29.44
CA VAL A 170 -65.90 -16.62 29.10
C VAL A 170 -66.09 -17.41 30.41
N PRO A 171 -67.11 -18.27 30.52
CA PRO A 171 -67.36 -19.06 31.72
C PRO A 171 -66.23 -20.05 32.02
N VAL A 172 -65.88 -20.14 33.31
CA VAL A 172 -64.87 -21.07 33.84
C VAL A 172 -65.38 -22.51 33.74
N MET A 173 -64.72 -23.33 32.90
CA MET A 173 -64.82 -24.80 32.98
C MET A 173 -63.65 -25.36 33.81
N PRO A 174 -63.86 -26.47 34.56
CA PRO A 174 -62.82 -27.09 35.37
C PRO A 174 -61.75 -27.78 34.49
N PRO A 175 -60.51 -27.90 34.99
CA PRO A 175 -59.38 -28.39 34.19
C PRO A 175 -59.47 -29.91 33.94
N PRO A 176 -59.10 -30.38 32.73
CA PRO A 176 -58.89 -31.79 32.48
C PRO A 176 -57.54 -32.25 33.06
N LYS A 177 -57.53 -33.44 33.65
CA LYS A 177 -56.32 -34.11 34.16
C LYS A 177 -55.36 -34.41 33.00
N VAL A 178 -54.15 -33.86 33.09
CA VAL A 178 -53.06 -34.12 32.14
C VAL A 178 -52.38 -35.46 32.50
N PRO A 179 -52.13 -36.37 31.54
CA PRO A 179 -51.30 -37.55 31.79
C PRO A 179 -49.83 -37.15 31.94
N VAL A 180 -49.18 -37.69 32.98
CA VAL A 180 -47.73 -37.55 33.22
C VAL A 180 -46.97 -38.35 32.15
N MET A 181 -46.16 -37.66 31.35
CA MET A 181 -45.19 -38.29 30.44
C MET A 181 -43.86 -38.58 31.18
N PRO A 182 -43.20 -39.72 30.92
CA PRO A 182 -41.90 -40.02 31.49
C PRO A 182 -40.76 -39.27 30.75
N PRO A 183 -39.59 -39.11 31.38
CA PRO A 183 -38.49 -38.31 30.81
C PRO A 183 -37.81 -39.02 29.62
N PRO A 184 -37.24 -38.27 28.66
CA PRO A 184 -36.51 -38.85 27.54
C PRO A 184 -35.20 -39.49 28.00
N GLN A 185 -34.95 -40.72 27.55
CA GLN A 185 -33.67 -41.39 27.73
C GLN A 185 -32.62 -40.75 26.81
N ALA A 186 -31.45 -40.42 27.39
CA ALA A 186 -30.30 -39.93 26.66
C ALA A 186 -29.69 -41.05 25.80
N MET A 187 -29.61 -40.84 24.49
CA MET A 187 -28.87 -41.72 23.59
C MET A 187 -27.39 -41.32 23.57
N PRO A 188 -26.45 -42.28 23.53
CA PRO A 188 -25.03 -41.99 23.35
C PRO A 188 -24.73 -41.61 21.88
N PRO A 189 -23.66 -40.81 21.64
CA PRO A 189 -23.34 -40.33 20.31
C PRO A 189 -22.81 -41.46 19.40
N PRO A 190 -23.10 -41.43 18.08
CA PRO A 190 -22.59 -42.42 17.16
C PRO A 190 -21.09 -42.24 16.91
N HIS A 191 -20.36 -43.35 16.97
CA HIS A 191 -19.00 -43.45 16.45
C HIS A 191 -19.02 -43.45 14.92
N TYR A 192 -18.65 -42.33 14.31
CA TYR A 192 -18.39 -42.27 12.88
C TYR A 192 -17.00 -42.86 12.59
N LYS A 193 -16.95 -44.05 11.99
CA LYS A 193 -15.73 -44.56 11.34
C LYS A 193 -15.55 -43.84 10.01
N LEU A 194 -14.44 -43.12 9.87
CA LEU A 194 -14.02 -42.52 8.61
C LEU A 194 -13.74 -43.64 7.57
N PRO A 195 -14.24 -43.50 6.32
CA PRO A 195 -13.91 -44.43 5.25
C PRO A 195 -12.43 -44.29 4.82
N PRO A 196 -11.81 -45.36 4.27
CA PRO A 196 -10.43 -45.30 3.78
C PRO A 196 -10.31 -44.34 2.60
N LEU A 197 -9.23 -43.56 2.59
CA LEU A 197 -8.87 -42.67 1.48
C LEU A 197 -8.65 -43.48 0.20
N PRO A 198 -9.06 -42.97 -0.98
CA PRO A 198 -8.80 -43.61 -2.25
C PRO A 198 -7.29 -43.55 -2.60
N PRO A 199 -6.79 -44.50 -3.42
CA PRO A 199 -5.40 -44.49 -3.86
C PRO A 199 -5.11 -43.26 -4.72
N ILE A 200 -3.98 -42.60 -4.45
CA ILE A 200 -3.47 -41.47 -5.25
C ILE A 200 -3.10 -42.01 -6.64
N PRO A 201 -3.61 -41.41 -7.74
CA PRO A 201 -3.19 -41.77 -9.09
C PRO A 201 -1.69 -41.51 -9.26
N GLN A 202 -0.94 -42.52 -9.67
CA GLN A 202 0.46 -42.36 -10.04
C GLN A 202 0.53 -41.56 -11.34
N VAL A 203 1.13 -40.37 -11.25
CA VAL A 203 1.38 -39.51 -12.41
C VAL A 203 2.50 -40.16 -13.25
N PRO A 204 2.34 -40.31 -14.57
CA PRO A 204 3.41 -40.81 -15.43
C PRO A 204 4.63 -39.88 -15.34
N VAL A 205 5.79 -40.45 -15.02
CA VAL A 205 7.07 -39.75 -15.08
C VAL A 205 7.38 -39.48 -16.55
N MET A 206 7.28 -38.21 -16.98
CA MET A 206 7.81 -37.80 -18.27
C MET A 206 9.35 -37.80 -18.24
N PRO A 207 10.02 -38.32 -19.27
CA PRO A 207 11.45 -38.14 -19.42
C PRO A 207 11.78 -36.65 -19.65
N PRO A 208 12.96 -36.18 -19.20
CA PRO A 208 13.38 -34.80 -19.38
C PRO A 208 13.51 -34.46 -20.88
N PRO A 209 13.20 -33.21 -21.28
CA PRO A 209 13.44 -32.75 -22.64
C PRO A 209 14.94 -32.79 -22.95
N GLN A 210 15.31 -33.41 -24.06
CA GLN A 210 16.65 -33.26 -24.62
C GLN A 210 16.71 -31.94 -25.37
N ASP A 211 17.43 -30.97 -24.83
CA ASP A 211 17.74 -29.72 -25.51
C ASP A 211 18.67 -30.02 -26.71
N PRO A 212 18.33 -29.55 -27.94
CA PRO A 212 19.29 -29.52 -29.03
C PRO A 212 20.34 -28.46 -28.75
N GLU A 213 21.59 -28.90 -28.57
CA GLU A 213 22.77 -28.06 -28.50
C GLU A 213 22.97 -27.34 -29.85
N MET A 214 22.44 -26.12 -29.97
CA MET A 214 22.83 -25.18 -31.03
C MET A 214 23.85 -24.20 -30.47
N SER A 215 25.10 -24.39 -30.89
CA SER A 215 26.16 -23.40 -30.71
C SER A 215 25.77 -22.09 -31.41
N PRO A 216 25.82 -20.92 -30.73
CA PRO A 216 25.58 -19.65 -31.39
C PRO A 216 26.79 -19.26 -32.27
N PRO A 217 26.56 -18.68 -33.46
CA PRO A 217 27.63 -18.15 -34.30
C PRO A 217 28.28 -16.90 -33.67
N PRO A 218 29.53 -16.57 -34.03
CA PRO A 218 30.25 -15.44 -33.46
C PRO A 218 29.58 -14.11 -33.82
N ALA A 219 29.19 -13.35 -32.79
CA ALA A 219 28.58 -12.04 -32.93
C ALA A 219 29.58 -11.04 -33.53
N ALA A 220 29.26 -10.50 -34.71
CA ALA A 220 29.90 -9.31 -35.23
C ALA A 220 29.49 -8.10 -34.38
N SER A 221 30.46 -7.34 -33.89
CA SER A 221 30.23 -6.14 -33.07
C SER A 221 29.52 -5.06 -33.90
N PRO A 222 28.42 -4.45 -33.41
CA PRO A 222 27.80 -3.33 -34.09
C PRO A 222 28.68 -2.07 -34.01
N PRO A 223 28.61 -1.17 -35.02
CA PRO A 223 29.42 0.04 -35.05
C PRO A 223 29.13 0.93 -33.84
N GLN A 224 30.19 1.36 -33.17
CA GLN A 224 30.13 2.29 -32.04
C GLN A 224 29.63 3.66 -32.53
N PHE A 225 28.33 3.91 -32.37
CA PHE A 225 27.81 5.27 -32.39
C PHE A 225 28.37 6.02 -31.18
N LYS A 226 29.33 6.90 -31.42
CA LYS A 226 29.74 7.90 -30.42
C LYS A 226 28.58 8.88 -30.25
N LEU A 227 27.79 8.71 -29.19
CA LEU A 227 26.84 9.73 -28.76
C LEU A 227 27.61 11.05 -28.53
N PRO A 228 27.09 12.20 -28.97
CA PRO A 228 27.62 13.49 -28.54
C PRO A 228 27.57 13.56 -27.01
N SER A 229 28.62 14.12 -26.40
CA SER A 229 28.65 14.39 -24.97
C SER A 229 27.44 15.24 -24.59
N LEU A 230 26.51 14.65 -23.85
CA LEU A 230 25.37 15.36 -23.27
C LEU A 230 25.91 16.53 -22.43
N PRO A 231 25.25 17.71 -22.47
CA PRO A 231 25.59 18.80 -21.58
C PRO A 231 25.53 18.30 -20.12
N PRO A 232 26.43 18.78 -19.24
CA PRO A 232 26.42 18.37 -17.84
C PRO A 232 25.05 18.68 -17.25
N ILE A 233 24.34 17.63 -16.85
CA ILE A 233 23.07 17.74 -16.12
C ILE A 233 23.38 18.57 -14.87
N PRO A 234 22.64 19.65 -14.59
CA PRO A 234 22.85 20.41 -13.36
C PRO A 234 22.74 19.45 -12.18
N PRO A 235 23.64 19.51 -11.17
CA PRO A 235 23.63 18.57 -10.06
C PRO A 235 22.26 18.62 -9.41
N ASN A 236 21.50 17.54 -9.57
CA ASN A 236 20.27 17.36 -8.84
C ASN A 236 20.67 17.29 -7.35
N PRO A 237 20.23 18.22 -6.47
CA PRO A 237 20.75 18.35 -5.11
C PRO A 237 20.49 17.14 -4.21
N PHE A 238 19.82 16.11 -4.71
CA PHE A 238 19.49 14.86 -4.00
C PHE A 238 20.50 13.72 -4.21
N VAL A 239 21.47 13.88 -5.12
CA VAL A 239 22.42 12.79 -5.45
C VAL A 239 23.61 12.75 -4.49
N GLU A 240 23.95 13.87 -3.86
CA GLU A 240 25.00 13.89 -2.84
C GLU A 240 24.48 13.33 -1.51
N PRO A 241 25.13 12.29 -0.95
CA PRO A 241 24.69 11.68 0.29
C PRO A 241 24.84 12.66 1.46
N SER A 242 23.73 12.94 2.15
CA SER A 242 23.71 13.72 3.39
C SER A 242 23.16 12.87 4.53
N ALA A 243 23.88 12.86 5.64
CA ALA A 243 23.45 12.23 6.88
C ALA A 243 23.65 13.21 8.04
N CYS A 244 22.54 13.64 8.63
CA CYS A 244 22.53 14.60 9.73
C CYS A 244 22.15 13.91 11.03
N SER A 245 22.87 14.23 12.10
CA SER A 245 22.56 13.71 13.43
C SER A 245 21.25 14.31 13.97
N HIS A 246 20.64 13.65 14.96
CA HIS A 246 19.42 14.15 15.61
C HIS A 246 19.59 15.60 16.10
N GLN A 247 20.77 15.96 16.60
CA GLN A 247 21.05 17.30 17.13
C GLN A 247 20.93 18.40 16.07
N LEU A 248 21.25 18.08 14.81
CA LEU A 248 21.09 19.02 13.70
C LEU A 248 19.63 19.10 13.28
N TRP A 249 18.90 18.00 13.24
CA TRP A 249 17.45 17.99 12.98
C TRP A 249 16.64 18.81 13.98
N ILE A 250 17.15 18.93 15.21
CA ILE A 250 16.53 19.66 16.30
C ILE A 250 16.67 21.18 16.16
N ARG A 251 17.65 21.66 15.40
CA ARG A 251 18.00 23.07 15.30
C ARG A 251 16.97 23.87 14.51
N PRO A 252 16.51 25.03 15.02
CA PRO A 252 15.50 25.83 14.33
C PRO A 252 16.00 26.38 12.99
N GLU A 253 17.32 26.59 12.83
CA GLU A 253 17.95 27.08 11.61
C GLU A 253 17.80 26.11 10.43
N TYR A 254 17.43 24.84 10.68
CA TYR A 254 17.27 23.80 9.67
C TYR A 254 15.81 23.32 9.52
N ARG A 255 14.83 24.10 10.02
CA ARG A 255 13.42 23.71 10.02
C ARG A 255 12.84 23.44 8.61
N CYS A 256 13.36 24.09 7.57
CA CYS A 256 12.92 23.90 6.17
C CYS A 256 13.20 22.51 5.59
N TYR A 257 14.00 21.66 6.26
CA TYR A 257 14.24 20.28 5.85
C TYR A 257 13.16 19.30 6.33
N TRP A 258 12.23 19.74 7.20
CA TRP A 258 11.05 18.98 7.62
C TRP A 258 9.95 19.02 6.55
N ARG A 259 10.21 18.40 5.39
CA ARG A 259 9.37 18.52 4.19
C ARG A 259 8.25 17.48 4.09
N VAL A 260 8.56 16.23 4.44
CA VAL A 260 7.63 15.09 4.27
C VAL A 260 6.83 14.83 5.54
N ILE A 261 7.49 14.93 6.69
CA ILE A 261 6.86 14.88 8.02
C ILE A 261 7.29 16.12 8.79
N GLY A 262 6.39 16.62 9.64
CA GLY A 262 6.62 17.80 10.48
C GLY A 262 6.98 17.43 11.92
N PRO A 263 7.49 18.37 12.72
CA PRO A 263 7.82 18.13 14.14
C PRO A 263 6.66 17.54 14.94
N ASP A 264 5.43 17.97 14.65
CA ASP A 264 4.21 17.56 15.36
C ASP A 264 3.60 16.25 14.84
N THR A 265 4.16 15.67 13.77
CA THR A 265 3.73 14.37 13.26
C THR A 265 3.86 13.31 14.34
N LYS A 266 2.80 12.52 14.54
CA LYS A 266 2.81 11.47 15.57
C LYS A 266 3.69 10.30 15.16
N VAL A 267 4.39 9.69 16.13
CA VAL A 267 5.20 8.48 15.91
C VAL A 267 4.36 7.34 15.35
N ALA A 268 3.13 7.18 15.83
CA ALA A 268 2.19 6.19 15.30
C ALA A 268 1.85 6.41 13.81
N VAL A 269 1.89 7.66 13.33
CA VAL A 269 1.67 8.01 11.92
C VAL A 269 2.94 7.78 11.10
N ALA A 270 4.11 8.18 11.62
CA ALA A 270 5.37 8.05 10.90
C ALA A 270 5.90 6.60 10.82
N PHE A 271 5.69 5.80 11.87
CA PHE A 271 6.23 4.44 11.99
C PHE A 271 5.15 3.36 12.04
N GLY A 272 3.87 3.72 12.11
CA GLY A 272 2.75 2.77 12.14
C GLY A 272 2.41 2.23 13.53
N LEU A 273 1.49 1.26 13.55
CA LEU A 273 0.83 0.76 14.76
C LEU A 273 1.76 0.10 15.77
N ILE A 274 2.81 -0.59 15.32
CA ILE A 274 3.75 -1.27 16.23
C ILE A 274 4.49 -0.23 17.09
N ALA A 275 5.04 0.80 16.47
CA ALA A 275 5.65 1.91 17.18
C ALA A 275 4.62 2.67 18.04
N GLY A 276 3.40 2.90 17.53
CA GLY A 276 2.33 3.54 18.30
C GLY A 276 1.96 2.77 19.57
N ARG A 277 1.91 1.44 19.52
CA ARG A 277 1.66 0.60 20.71
C ARG A 277 2.80 0.67 21.72
N LYS A 278 4.06 0.76 21.27
CA LYS A 278 5.22 0.80 22.17
C LYS A 278 5.43 2.17 22.81
N TYR A 279 5.24 3.25 22.05
CA TYR A 279 5.61 4.61 22.46
C TYR A 279 4.42 5.50 22.80
N GLY A 280 3.20 5.03 22.57
CA GLY A 280 1.98 5.82 22.69
C GLY A 280 1.58 6.51 21.39
N THR A 281 0.30 6.89 21.30
CA THR A 281 -0.29 7.56 20.12
C THR A 281 0.00 9.06 20.07
N ASP A 282 0.27 9.67 21.22
CA ASP A 282 0.44 11.12 21.33
C ASP A 282 1.88 11.59 21.16
N MET A 283 2.85 10.68 21.25
CA MET A 283 4.27 10.96 21.05
C MET A 283 4.51 11.54 19.65
N THR A 284 5.14 12.70 19.58
CA THR A 284 5.54 13.36 18.33
C THR A 284 6.94 12.93 17.88
N VAL A 285 7.23 13.06 16.60
CA VAL A 285 8.58 12.83 16.06
C VAL A 285 9.58 13.85 16.60
N ARG A 286 9.13 15.04 17.02
CA ARG A 286 9.97 16.02 17.72
C ARG A 286 10.41 15.53 19.09
N GLU A 287 9.47 15.05 19.90
CA GLU A 287 9.76 14.47 21.22
C GLU A 287 10.61 13.20 21.11
N ALA A 288 10.37 12.39 20.07
CA ALA A 288 11.18 11.23 19.76
C ALA A 288 12.67 11.55 19.60
N LEU A 289 13.02 12.69 19.00
CA LEU A 289 14.41 13.12 18.81
C LEU A 289 15.13 13.47 20.13
N ASP A 290 14.38 13.73 21.20
CA ASP A 290 14.92 14.07 22.52
C ASP A 290 15.13 12.83 23.42
N GLY A 291 14.68 11.64 23.00
CA GLY A 291 14.78 10.41 23.79
C GLY A 291 16.23 9.99 24.09
N ARG A 292 16.61 9.79 25.35
CA ARG A 292 17.96 9.33 25.76
C ARG A 292 17.90 8.27 26.87
N GLY A 293 19.03 7.60 27.11
CA GLY A 293 19.29 6.79 28.32
C GLY A 293 18.65 5.40 28.34
N GLU A 294 17.70 5.11 27.47
CA GLU A 294 17.00 3.82 27.40
C GLU A 294 17.05 3.25 25.98
N ALA A 295 17.07 1.91 25.85
CA ALA A 295 17.21 1.21 24.57
C ALA A 295 16.11 1.61 23.57
N TYR A 296 14.85 1.57 23.97
CA TYR A 296 13.72 1.91 23.09
C TYR A 296 13.67 3.40 22.74
N LYS A 297 13.95 4.30 23.70
CA LYS A 297 14.06 5.75 23.41
C LYS A 297 15.21 6.03 22.44
N THR A 298 16.33 5.32 22.58
CA THR A 298 17.48 5.43 21.69
C THR A 298 17.15 4.92 20.30
N LEU A 299 16.50 3.76 20.18
CA LEU A 299 16.01 3.25 18.90
C LEU A 299 15.11 4.29 18.22
N LEU A 300 14.12 4.81 18.93
CA LEU A 300 13.17 5.75 18.36
C LEU A 300 13.82 7.05 17.90
N ARG A 301 14.73 7.64 18.69
CA ARG A 301 15.49 8.84 18.32
C ARG A 301 16.27 8.63 17.03
N GLU A 302 17.01 7.53 16.96
CA GLU A 302 17.94 7.27 15.85
C GLU A 302 17.19 6.79 14.60
N ALA A 303 16.10 6.05 14.75
CA ALA A 303 15.17 5.72 13.68
C ALA A 303 14.49 6.98 13.12
N THR A 304 14.01 7.88 13.97
CA THR A 304 13.40 9.16 13.52
C THR A 304 14.41 9.98 12.74
N THR A 305 15.66 10.04 13.22
CA THR A 305 16.76 10.71 12.53
C THR A 305 17.06 10.07 11.17
N ALA A 306 17.13 8.75 11.11
CA ALA A 306 17.37 8.01 9.87
C ALA A 306 16.22 8.21 8.87
N LEU A 307 14.97 8.26 9.35
CA LEU A 307 13.79 8.49 8.52
C LEU A 307 13.84 9.89 7.90
N LEU A 308 14.15 10.91 8.69
CA LEU A 308 14.30 12.29 8.22
C LEU A 308 15.45 12.43 7.20
N ASN A 309 16.60 11.78 7.45
CA ASN A 309 17.71 11.72 6.50
C ASN A 309 17.30 11.05 5.18
N SER A 310 16.58 9.93 5.25
CA SER A 310 16.12 9.18 4.06
C SER A 310 15.18 9.99 3.17
N TYR A 311 14.37 10.87 3.74
CA TYR A 311 13.49 11.77 2.97
C TYR A 311 14.24 12.91 2.28
N ASN A 312 15.45 13.24 2.74
CA ASN A 312 16.20 14.40 2.26
C ASN A 312 17.43 14.06 1.43
N SER A 313 17.80 12.78 1.36
CA SER A 313 18.98 12.31 0.63
C SER A 313 18.74 10.93 0.03
N LEU A 314 18.68 10.83 -1.29
CA LEU A 314 18.58 9.55 -1.99
C LEU A 314 19.85 8.70 -1.85
N GLY A 315 20.98 9.33 -1.53
CA GLY A 315 22.23 8.65 -1.19
C GLY A 315 22.36 8.24 0.28
N PHE A 316 21.33 8.42 1.11
CA PHE A 316 21.39 7.99 2.51
C PHE A 316 21.36 6.46 2.60
N THR A 317 22.07 5.89 3.58
CA THR A 317 22.30 4.44 3.71
C THR A 317 21.02 3.61 3.77
N TYR A 318 19.96 4.17 4.33
CA TYR A 318 18.65 3.53 4.42
C TYR A 318 17.63 4.34 3.64
N ASN A 319 16.80 3.71 2.83
CA ASN A 319 15.57 4.37 2.39
C ASN A 319 14.54 4.42 3.54
N SER A 320 13.50 5.25 3.41
CA SER A 320 12.49 5.45 4.46
C SER A 320 11.80 4.13 4.87
N ILE A 321 11.68 3.20 3.94
CA ILE A 321 11.06 1.88 4.12
C ILE A 321 11.87 1.02 5.05
N GLU A 322 13.18 0.95 4.79
CA GLU A 322 14.11 0.16 5.57
C GLU A 322 14.15 0.70 6.99
N VAL A 323 14.12 2.02 7.17
CA VAL A 323 14.06 2.61 8.51
C VAL A 323 12.81 2.15 9.27
N ILE A 324 11.62 2.28 8.65
CA ILE A 324 10.34 1.88 9.29
C ILE A 324 10.31 0.37 9.56
N THR A 325 10.71 -0.44 8.57
CA THR A 325 10.70 -1.91 8.65
C THR A 325 11.63 -2.41 9.75
N HIS A 326 12.90 -1.98 9.75
CA HIS A 326 13.86 -2.42 10.77
C HIS A 326 13.43 -1.96 12.17
N THR A 327 12.85 -0.77 12.29
CA THR A 327 12.33 -0.28 13.58
C THR A 327 11.21 -1.16 14.08
N ASN A 328 10.20 -1.46 13.26
CA ASN A 328 9.05 -2.27 13.67
C ASN A 328 9.43 -3.73 13.92
N LEU A 329 10.35 -4.31 13.14
CA LEU A 329 10.88 -5.66 13.39
C LEU A 329 11.59 -5.74 14.75
N ALA A 330 12.42 -4.75 15.08
CA ALA A 330 13.09 -4.68 16.38
C ALA A 330 12.11 -4.55 17.55
N LEU A 331 10.99 -3.85 17.35
CA LEU A 331 9.94 -3.69 18.35
C LEU A 331 9.09 -4.96 18.52
N LEU A 332 8.85 -5.72 17.45
CA LEU A 332 8.09 -6.97 17.49
C LEU A 332 8.84 -8.09 18.24
N GLY A 333 10.17 -8.14 18.12
CA GLY A 333 10.98 -9.15 18.80
C GLY A 333 11.04 -9.01 20.32
N ASP A 334 10.59 -7.87 20.86
CA ASP A 334 10.65 -7.44 22.28
C ASP A 334 11.96 -7.80 23.03
N SER A 335 13.05 -7.84 22.28
CA SER A 335 14.40 -8.17 22.73
C SER A 335 15.20 -6.89 22.83
N GLN A 336 15.67 -6.54 24.04
CA GLN A 336 16.50 -5.35 24.23
C GLN A 336 17.78 -5.39 23.38
N HIS A 337 18.31 -6.59 23.12
CA HIS A 337 19.46 -6.77 22.25
C HIS A 337 19.16 -6.32 20.81
N ASP A 338 18.05 -6.76 20.23
CA ASP A 338 17.68 -6.44 18.85
C ASP A 338 17.31 -4.96 18.68
N VAL A 339 16.64 -4.38 19.68
CA VAL A 339 16.36 -2.94 19.77
C VAL A 339 17.66 -2.14 19.76
N LEU A 340 18.62 -2.52 20.60
CA LEU A 340 19.90 -1.80 20.70
C LEU A 340 20.76 -2.01 19.45
N MET A 341 20.81 -3.22 18.88
CA MET A 341 21.54 -3.50 17.65
C MET A 341 20.99 -2.71 16.47
N THR A 342 19.66 -2.59 16.37
CA THR A 342 19.01 -1.76 15.35
C THR A 342 19.29 -0.27 15.58
N ALA A 343 19.23 0.19 16.83
CA ALA A 343 19.60 1.56 17.17
C ALA A 343 21.05 1.88 16.78
N ILE A 344 22.01 0.98 17.06
CA ILE A 344 23.43 1.13 16.71
C ILE A 344 23.62 1.24 15.19
N ARG A 345 22.86 0.46 14.40
CA ARG A 345 22.90 0.56 12.93
C ARG A 345 22.47 1.94 12.45
N PHE A 346 21.39 2.49 13.00
CA PHE A 346 20.96 3.85 12.66
C PHE A 346 21.93 4.92 13.16
N ILE A 347 22.51 4.78 14.36
CA ILE A 347 23.56 5.70 14.85
C ILE A 347 24.70 5.79 13.83
N LYS A 348 25.17 4.64 13.33
CA LYS A 348 26.25 4.60 12.33
C LYS A 348 25.85 5.30 11.04
N ALA A 349 24.64 5.03 10.52
CA ALA A 349 24.16 5.71 9.31
C ALA A 349 23.99 7.22 9.50
N ASN A 350 23.51 7.66 10.66
CA ASN A 350 23.28 9.07 10.99
C ASN A 350 24.59 9.85 11.26
N SER A 351 25.73 9.16 11.38
CA SER A 351 27.04 9.77 11.70
C SER A 351 27.82 10.24 10.47
N GLY A 352 27.19 10.30 9.29
CA GLY A 352 27.83 10.78 8.07
C GLY A 352 27.99 12.30 8.00
N THR A 353 28.31 12.81 6.79
CA THR A 353 28.47 14.25 6.57
C THR A 353 27.10 14.89 6.35
N CYS A 354 26.76 15.88 7.18
CA CYS A 354 25.53 16.65 7.03
C CYS A 354 25.75 17.82 6.06
N ARG A 355 24.86 17.95 5.07
CA ARG A 355 24.92 19.02 4.04
C ARG A 355 23.80 20.05 4.21
N PHE A 356 23.28 20.21 5.42
CA PHE A 356 22.30 21.26 5.69
C PHE A 356 22.89 22.64 5.51
N THR A 357 22.17 23.48 4.78
CA THR A 357 22.39 24.92 4.72
C THR A 357 21.33 25.61 5.57
N VAL A 358 21.70 26.72 6.21
CA VAL A 358 20.75 27.50 7.01
C VAL A 358 19.57 27.91 6.13
N CYS A 359 18.35 27.66 6.62
CA CYS A 359 17.13 28.07 5.96
C CYS A 359 17.05 29.60 5.92
N ARG A 360 16.71 30.16 4.77
CA ARG A 360 16.51 31.61 4.60
C ARG A 360 15.08 32.02 4.89
#